data_AF-C5I4D6-F1
#
_entry.id   AF-C5I4D6-F1
#
_cell.length_a   1.000
_cell.length_b   1.000
_cell.length_c   1.000
_cell.angle_alpha   90.00
_cell.angle_beta   90.00
_cell.angle_gamma   90.00
#
_symmetry.space_group_name_H-M   'P 1'
#
loop_
_entity.id
_entity.type
_entity.pdbx_description
1 polymer ?
#
loop_
_entity_poly.entity_id
_entity_poly.type
_entity_poly.pdbx_seq_one_letter_code
_entity_poly.pdbx_strand_id
1 'polypeptide(L)'
;VVPEPDELAKTQKKAEEAAKNKPELTKKLEEAKVKLEEAKQKVDAAKQKVDAEHAKEVAPQAKIAELENQVHRLEQDLKDINESDSEDYVKEGLRAPLQSELDTKKAKLLKLEELSGKIEELDAEIAELEVQLKDAEGNNNVEAYFKEGLEKTTAEKKAELEKAEADLKKAVDEPETPAPAPAPAPAPAPTPEAPAPAPAPKPAPAPKPAPAPKPAPAPKPAPAPAPAPAPKPEKPAEKPAP
;
A
#
# COMPACT_ATOMS: atom_id res chain seq x y z
N VAL A 1 7.58 -100.42 -12.96
CA VAL A 1 7.05 -99.98 -14.27
C VAL A 1 8.13 -99.13 -14.91
N VAL A 2 8.85 -99.70 -15.88
CA VAL A 2 9.86 -98.95 -16.65
C VAL A 2 9.07 -98.22 -17.74
N PRO A 3 9.21 -96.89 -17.88
CA PRO A 3 8.47 -96.15 -18.90
C PRO A 3 8.82 -96.68 -20.29
N GLU A 4 7.82 -96.80 -21.16
CA GLU A 4 8.01 -97.27 -22.53
C GLU A 4 8.94 -96.33 -23.31
N PRO A 5 9.75 -96.87 -24.24
CA PRO A 5 10.75 -96.09 -24.98
C PRO A 5 10.15 -94.89 -25.74
N ASP A 6 8.90 -94.97 -26.19
CA ASP A 6 8.19 -93.87 -26.85
C ASP A 6 7.82 -92.72 -25.90
N GLU A 7 7.48 -93.02 -24.64
CA GLU A 7 7.20 -92.01 -23.61
C GLU A 7 8.48 -91.29 -23.18
N LEU A 8 9.60 -92.02 -23.11
CA LEU A 8 10.93 -91.45 -22.88
C LEU A 8 11.39 -90.56 -24.05
N ALA A 9 11.12 -90.96 -25.30
CA ALA A 9 11.46 -90.14 -26.47
C ALA A 9 10.63 -88.85 -26.53
N LYS A 10 9.32 -88.90 -26.24
CA LYS A 10 8.46 -87.71 -26.17
C LYS A 10 8.88 -86.75 -25.06
N THR A 11 9.23 -87.27 -23.89
CA THR A 11 9.66 -86.44 -22.76
C THR A 11 11.04 -85.80 -23.01
N GLN A 12 11.98 -86.51 -23.64
CA GLN A 12 13.26 -85.93 -24.07
C GLN A 12 13.09 -84.85 -25.12
N LYS A 13 12.25 -85.09 -26.14
CA LYS A 13 11.99 -84.10 -27.20
C LYS A 13 11.36 -82.83 -26.63
N LYS A 14 10.43 -82.97 -25.68
CA LYS A 14 9.81 -81.84 -24.97
C LYS A 14 10.80 -81.11 -24.05
N ALA A 15 11.72 -81.82 -23.41
CA ALA A 15 12.79 -81.22 -22.61
C ALA A 15 13.79 -80.46 -23.47
N GLU A 16 14.11 -80.96 -24.66
CA GLU A 16 14.97 -80.30 -25.64
C GLU A 16 14.32 -79.05 -26.23
N GLU A 17 13.02 -79.09 -26.55
CA GLU A 17 12.23 -77.93 -26.96
C GLU A 17 12.16 -76.86 -25.86
N ALA A 18 11.95 -77.27 -24.61
CA ALA A 18 11.97 -76.36 -23.46
C ALA A 18 13.36 -75.75 -23.22
N ALA A 19 14.44 -76.52 -23.44
CA ALA A 19 15.80 -76.02 -23.36
C ALA A 19 16.12 -75.03 -24.50
N LYS A 20 15.58 -75.25 -25.70
CA LYS A 20 15.69 -74.34 -26.86
C LYS A 20 14.93 -73.03 -26.68
N ASN A 21 13.75 -73.06 -26.04
CA ASN A 21 12.96 -71.86 -25.77
C ASN A 21 13.45 -71.05 -24.55
N LYS A 22 14.24 -71.65 -23.66
CA LYS A 22 14.81 -70.99 -22.48
C LYS A 22 15.62 -69.72 -22.80
N PRO A 23 16.57 -69.72 -23.76
CA PRO A 23 17.32 -68.52 -24.15
C PRO A 23 16.42 -67.41 -24.72
N GLU A 24 15.38 -67.76 -25.49
CA GLU A 24 14.42 -66.80 -26.05
C GLU A 24 13.59 -66.14 -24.94
N LEU A 25 13.15 -66.92 -23.94
CA LEU A 25 12.44 -66.42 -22.75
C LEU A 25 13.32 -65.50 -21.90
N THR A 26 14.60 -65.83 -21.69
CA THR A 26 15.54 -64.92 -20.99
C THR A 26 15.78 -63.64 -21.77
N LYS A 27 15.88 -63.70 -23.11
CA LYS A 27 16.04 -62.50 -23.94
C LYS A 27 14.79 -61.59 -23.84
N LYS A 28 13.59 -62.17 -23.93
CA LYS A 28 12.33 -61.42 -23.77
C LYS A 28 12.20 -60.80 -22.37
N LEU A 29 12.69 -61.48 -21.34
CA LEU A 29 12.68 -60.98 -19.97
C LEU A 29 13.66 -59.82 -19.76
N GLU A 30 14.85 -59.87 -20.35
CA GLU A 30 15.80 -58.74 -20.34
C GLU A 30 15.27 -57.56 -21.17
N GLU A 31 14.70 -57.79 -22.36
CA GLU A 31 14.03 -56.74 -23.13
C GLU A 31 12.85 -56.11 -22.37
N ALA A 32 12.07 -56.91 -21.63
CA ALA A 32 10.98 -56.40 -20.80
C ALA A 32 11.49 -55.56 -19.62
N LYS A 33 12.61 -55.95 -18.99
CA LYS A 33 13.26 -55.14 -17.95
C LYS A 33 13.78 -53.81 -18.49
N VAL A 34 14.44 -53.83 -19.65
CA VAL A 34 14.92 -52.59 -20.31
C VAL A 34 13.75 -51.67 -20.64
N LYS A 35 12.65 -52.22 -21.20
CA LYS A 35 11.44 -51.43 -21.49
C LYS A 35 10.77 -50.88 -20.22
N LEU A 36 10.77 -51.62 -19.12
CA LEU A 36 10.26 -51.16 -17.84
C LEU A 36 11.12 -50.02 -17.26
N GLU A 37 12.43 -50.09 -17.42
CA GLU A 37 13.39 -49.08 -16.97
C GLU A 37 13.27 -47.80 -17.80
N GLU A 38 13.17 -47.91 -19.14
CA GLU A 38 12.81 -46.78 -20.01
C GLU A 38 11.45 -46.17 -19.65
N ALA A 39 10.45 -46.99 -19.35
CA ALA A 39 9.13 -46.51 -18.95
C ALA A 39 9.20 -45.74 -17.62
N LYS A 40 9.98 -46.22 -16.64
CA LYS A 40 10.24 -45.51 -15.38
C LYS A 40 10.93 -44.17 -15.63
N GLN A 41 12.01 -44.16 -16.42
CA GLN A 41 12.71 -42.92 -16.76
C GLN A 41 11.79 -41.90 -17.44
N LYS A 42 10.90 -42.35 -18.33
CA LYS A 42 9.90 -41.48 -18.96
C LYS A 42 8.90 -40.92 -17.97
N VAL A 43 8.46 -41.72 -17.00
CA VAL A 43 7.56 -41.26 -15.91
C VAL A 43 8.27 -40.25 -15.01
N ASP A 44 9.51 -40.51 -14.62
CA ASP A 44 10.29 -39.59 -13.77
C ASP A 44 10.57 -38.26 -14.49
N ALA A 45 10.89 -38.31 -15.79
CA ALA A 45 11.06 -37.12 -16.62
C ALA A 45 9.74 -36.34 -16.79
N ALA A 46 8.61 -37.03 -16.97
CA ALA A 46 7.30 -36.39 -17.02
C ALA A 46 6.95 -35.73 -15.67
N LYS A 47 7.22 -36.42 -14.55
CA LYS A 47 6.98 -35.87 -13.21
C LYS A 47 7.80 -34.61 -12.95
N GLN A 48 9.09 -34.60 -13.29
CA GLN A 48 9.91 -33.40 -13.15
C GLN A 48 9.41 -32.24 -14.00
N LYS A 49 8.88 -32.49 -15.20
CA LYS A 49 8.29 -31.45 -16.04
C LYS A 49 7.05 -30.83 -15.39
N VAL A 50 6.15 -31.67 -14.87
CA VAL A 50 4.95 -31.21 -14.15
C VAL A 50 5.33 -30.44 -12.89
N ASP A 51 6.29 -30.94 -12.10
CA ASP A 51 6.77 -30.25 -10.90
C ASP A 51 7.39 -28.87 -11.26
N ALA A 52 8.13 -28.78 -12.37
CA ALA A 52 8.71 -27.53 -12.85
C ALA A 52 7.68 -26.55 -13.43
N GLU A 53 6.64 -27.06 -14.08
CA GLU A 53 5.52 -26.26 -14.60
C GLU A 53 4.69 -25.69 -13.45
N HIS A 54 4.35 -26.52 -12.46
CA HIS A 54 3.64 -26.07 -11.26
C HIS A 54 4.46 -25.04 -10.46
N ALA A 55 5.79 -25.20 -10.40
CA ALA A 55 6.65 -24.20 -9.78
C ALA A 55 6.67 -22.85 -10.52
N LYS A 56 6.46 -22.83 -11.85
CA LYS A 56 6.35 -21.59 -12.63
C LYS A 56 5.05 -20.84 -12.34
N GLU A 57 3.97 -21.55 -12.01
CA GLU A 57 2.65 -20.98 -11.71
C GLU A 57 2.55 -20.52 -10.25
N VAL A 58 3.03 -21.33 -9.31
CA VAL A 58 2.92 -21.05 -7.86
C VAL A 58 3.81 -19.90 -7.43
N ALA A 59 4.97 -19.70 -8.06
CA ALA A 59 5.91 -18.65 -7.66
C ALA A 59 5.39 -17.21 -7.90
N PRO A 60 4.78 -16.88 -9.06
CA PRO A 60 4.07 -15.62 -9.26
C PRO A 60 2.93 -15.39 -8.27
N GLN A 61 2.06 -16.39 -8.06
CA GLN A 61 0.93 -16.28 -7.14
C GLN A 61 1.37 -16.00 -5.70
N ALA A 62 2.41 -16.68 -5.21
CA ALA A 62 2.95 -16.43 -3.88
C ALA A 62 3.45 -14.99 -3.70
N LYS A 63 4.08 -14.42 -4.73
CA LYS A 63 4.55 -13.02 -4.71
C LYS A 63 3.41 -12.01 -4.81
N ILE A 64 2.33 -12.33 -5.55
CA ILE A 64 1.10 -11.51 -5.56
C ILE A 64 0.47 -11.49 -4.17
N ALA A 65 0.31 -12.65 -3.54
CA ALA A 65 -0.22 -12.74 -2.17
C ALA A 65 0.66 -12.02 -1.14
N GLU A 66 1.99 -12.05 -1.31
CA GLU A 66 2.90 -11.25 -0.47
C GLU A 66 2.66 -9.75 -0.67
N LEU A 67 2.49 -9.29 -1.91
CA LEU A 67 2.22 -7.88 -2.22
C LEU A 67 0.88 -7.41 -1.66
N GLU A 68 -0.18 -8.23 -1.76
CA GLU A 68 -1.49 -7.97 -1.13
C GLU A 68 -1.36 -7.79 0.39
N ASN A 69 -0.60 -8.67 1.04
CA ASN A 69 -0.35 -8.57 2.48
C ASN A 69 0.43 -7.28 2.84
N GLN A 70 1.37 -6.85 2.00
CA GLN A 70 2.09 -5.59 2.21
C GLN A 70 1.18 -4.37 2.04
N VAL A 71 0.32 -4.37 1.02
CA VAL A 71 -0.71 -3.34 0.81
C VAL A 71 -1.62 -3.25 2.03
N HIS A 72 -2.12 -4.37 2.54
CA HIS A 72 -3.01 -4.40 3.69
C HIS A 72 -2.35 -3.86 4.97
N ARG A 73 -1.06 -4.18 5.19
CA ARG A 73 -0.30 -3.62 6.32
C ARG A 73 -0.14 -2.11 6.21
N LEU A 74 0.22 -1.60 5.03
CA LEU A 74 0.37 -0.16 4.81
C LEU A 74 -0.96 0.59 4.98
N GLU A 75 -2.07 0.01 4.52
CA GLU A 75 -3.41 0.56 4.77
C GLU A 75 -3.72 0.64 6.26
N GLN A 76 -3.36 -0.40 7.02
CA GLN A 76 -3.54 -0.42 8.46
C GLN A 76 -2.63 0.60 9.16
N ASP A 77 -1.35 0.69 8.78
CA ASP A 77 -0.40 1.66 9.36
C ASP A 77 -0.87 3.10 9.10
N LEU A 78 -1.36 3.40 7.90
CA LEU A 78 -1.92 4.71 7.56
C LEU A 78 -3.18 5.03 8.37
N LYS A 79 -4.03 4.02 8.61
CA LYS A 79 -5.21 4.15 9.46
C LYS A 79 -4.81 4.44 10.90
N ASP A 80 -3.86 3.68 11.45
CA ASP A 80 -3.38 3.84 12.82
C ASP A 80 -2.70 5.21 13.03
N ILE A 81 -1.96 5.71 12.04
CA ILE A 81 -1.40 7.08 12.05
C ILE A 81 -2.51 8.12 12.09
N ASN A 82 -3.58 7.94 11.31
CA ASN A 82 -4.70 8.86 11.27
C ASN A 82 -5.52 8.86 12.57
N GLU A 83 -5.58 7.72 13.26
CA GLU A 83 -6.29 7.53 14.55
C GLU A 83 -5.42 7.83 15.77
N SER A 84 -4.09 7.98 15.61
CA SER A 84 -3.15 8.26 16.69
C SER A 84 -3.38 9.63 17.35
N ASP A 85 -3.07 9.77 18.63
CA ASP A 85 -3.06 11.06 19.35
C ASP A 85 -1.79 11.90 19.08
N SER A 86 -0.95 11.49 18.14
CA SER A 86 0.27 12.22 17.75
C SER A 86 -0.02 13.58 17.12
N GLU A 87 0.97 14.50 17.20
CA GLU A 87 0.87 15.84 16.62
C GLU A 87 0.71 15.79 15.09
N ASP A 88 -0.13 16.66 14.53
CA ASP A 88 -0.46 16.67 13.09
C ASP A 88 0.78 16.74 12.17
N TYR A 89 1.83 17.47 12.56
CA TYR A 89 3.05 17.55 11.76
C TYR A 89 3.85 16.24 11.75
N VAL A 90 3.81 15.47 12.85
CA VAL A 90 4.46 14.15 12.94
C VAL A 90 3.69 13.12 12.12
N LYS A 91 2.35 13.18 12.17
CA LYS A 91 1.47 12.35 11.32
C LYS A 91 1.72 12.61 9.85
N GLU A 92 1.72 13.87 9.43
CA GLU A 92 1.89 14.23 8.00
C GLU A 92 3.25 13.79 7.46
N GLY A 93 4.32 13.92 8.26
CA GLY A 93 5.67 13.49 7.90
C GLY A 93 5.84 11.98 7.70
N LEU A 94 5.06 11.15 8.40
CA LEU A 94 5.05 9.69 8.25
C LEU A 94 4.02 9.20 7.23
N ARG A 95 2.87 9.90 7.11
CA ARG A 95 1.77 9.54 6.24
C ARG A 95 2.15 9.68 4.76
N ALA A 96 2.78 10.79 4.37
CA ALA A 96 3.14 11.03 2.97
C ALA A 96 4.04 9.95 2.34
N PRO A 97 5.15 9.50 2.99
CA PRO A 97 5.97 8.43 2.43
C PRO A 97 5.25 7.08 2.40
N LEU A 98 4.49 6.72 3.44
CA LEU A 98 3.73 5.46 3.47
C LEU A 98 2.61 5.44 2.43
N GLN A 99 1.95 6.58 2.18
CA GLN A 99 0.95 6.70 1.13
C GLN A 99 1.58 6.54 -0.26
N SER A 100 2.74 7.15 -0.50
CA SER A 100 3.47 6.98 -1.77
C SER A 100 3.89 5.52 -2.00
N GLU A 101 4.30 4.82 -0.94
CA GLU A 101 4.63 3.39 -1.01
C GLU A 101 3.38 2.55 -1.28
N LEU A 102 2.27 2.82 -0.59
CA LEU A 102 0.99 2.16 -0.79
C LEU A 102 0.50 2.31 -2.24
N ASP A 103 0.54 3.52 -2.80
CA ASP A 103 0.11 3.79 -4.16
C ASP A 103 0.99 3.05 -5.19
N THR A 104 2.30 2.98 -4.94
CA THR A 104 3.25 2.22 -5.79
C THR A 104 2.94 0.72 -5.76
N LYS A 105 2.71 0.16 -4.57
CA LYS A 105 2.38 -1.26 -4.40
C LYS A 105 1.01 -1.61 -4.98
N LYS A 106 0.00 -0.76 -4.80
CA LYS A 106 -1.33 -0.91 -5.42
C LYS A 106 -1.27 -0.87 -6.94
N ALA A 107 -0.49 0.06 -7.51
CA ALA A 107 -0.30 0.12 -8.96
C ALA A 107 0.36 -1.15 -9.50
N LYS A 108 1.37 -1.68 -8.80
CA LYS A 108 1.99 -2.97 -9.16
C LYS A 108 0.99 -4.11 -9.02
N LEU A 109 0.23 -4.18 -7.92
CA LEU A 109 -0.76 -5.23 -7.68
C LEU A 109 -1.83 -5.26 -8.78
N LEU A 110 -2.40 -4.11 -9.15
CA LEU A 110 -3.37 -4.00 -10.24
C LEU A 110 -2.83 -4.52 -11.57
N LYS A 111 -1.56 -4.21 -11.91
CA LYS A 111 -0.91 -4.72 -13.13
C LYS A 111 -0.75 -6.24 -13.09
N LEU A 112 -0.47 -6.82 -11.92
CA LEU A 112 -0.34 -8.26 -11.74
C LEU A 112 -1.71 -8.97 -11.83
N GLU A 113 -2.75 -8.39 -11.23
CA GLU A 113 -4.13 -8.90 -11.32
C GLU A 113 -4.64 -8.88 -12.76
N GLU A 114 -4.38 -7.81 -13.53
CA GLU A 114 -4.77 -7.72 -14.94
C GLU A 114 -4.08 -8.80 -15.80
N LEU A 115 -2.78 -9.04 -15.57
CA LEU A 115 -2.05 -10.10 -16.26
C LEU A 115 -2.53 -11.50 -15.85
N SER A 116 -2.81 -11.71 -14.56
CA SER A 116 -3.37 -12.97 -14.05
C SER A 116 -4.74 -13.26 -14.66
N GLY A 117 -5.64 -12.28 -14.68
CA GLY A 117 -6.96 -12.42 -15.29
C GLY A 117 -6.88 -12.71 -16.80
N LYS A 118 -5.93 -12.09 -17.51
CA LYS A 118 -5.71 -12.38 -18.93
C LYS A 118 -5.24 -13.82 -19.16
N ILE A 119 -4.41 -14.37 -18.28
CA ILE A 119 -3.95 -15.77 -18.37
C ILE A 119 -5.15 -16.71 -18.16
N GLU A 120 -5.97 -16.48 -17.14
CA GLU A 120 -7.18 -17.27 -16.88
C GLU A 120 -8.17 -17.26 -18.05
N GLU A 121 -8.36 -16.10 -18.70
CA GLU A 121 -9.18 -15.96 -19.90
C GLU A 121 -8.62 -16.77 -21.07
N LEU A 122 -7.30 -16.68 -21.32
CA LEU A 122 -6.64 -17.43 -22.39
C LEU A 122 -6.68 -18.94 -22.14
N ASP A 123 -6.49 -19.40 -20.90
CA ASP A 123 -6.60 -20.81 -20.53
C ASP A 123 -8.01 -21.35 -20.80
N ALA A 124 -9.04 -20.57 -20.45
CA ALA A 124 -10.43 -20.96 -20.71
C ALA A 124 -10.73 -21.04 -22.22
N GLU A 125 -10.28 -20.07 -23.01
CA GLU A 125 -10.43 -20.07 -24.47
C GLU A 125 -9.69 -21.26 -25.12
N ILE A 126 -8.47 -21.55 -24.68
CA ILE A 126 -7.69 -22.69 -25.17
C ILE A 126 -8.40 -24.00 -24.84
N ALA A 127 -8.91 -24.15 -23.62
CA ALA A 127 -9.64 -25.34 -23.21
C ALA A 127 -10.90 -25.56 -24.08
N GLU A 128 -11.64 -24.49 -24.41
CA GLU A 128 -12.79 -24.58 -25.31
C GLU A 128 -12.39 -25.00 -26.72
N LEU A 129 -11.32 -24.40 -27.26
CA LEU A 129 -10.80 -24.76 -28.59
C LEU A 129 -10.28 -26.20 -28.66
N GLU A 130 -9.64 -26.69 -27.60
CA GLU A 130 -9.19 -28.08 -27.52
C GLU A 130 -10.35 -29.08 -27.48
N VAL A 131 -11.45 -28.74 -26.80
CA VAL A 131 -12.68 -29.54 -26.84
C VAL A 131 -13.26 -29.56 -28.26
N GLN A 132 -13.36 -28.41 -28.91
CA GLN A 132 -13.85 -28.32 -30.29
C GLN A 132 -12.98 -29.12 -31.28
N LEU A 133 -11.65 -29.09 -31.10
CA LEU A 133 -10.72 -29.91 -31.88
C LEU A 133 -10.96 -31.40 -31.67
N LYS A 134 -11.17 -31.83 -30.43
CA LYS A 134 -11.42 -33.23 -30.09
C LYS A 134 -12.75 -33.74 -30.67
N ASP A 135 -13.79 -32.90 -30.64
CA ASP A 135 -15.07 -33.21 -31.26
C ASP A 135 -14.98 -33.27 -32.78
N ALA A 136 -14.15 -32.40 -33.39
CA ALA A 136 -13.86 -32.44 -34.82
C ALA A 136 -13.07 -33.70 -35.23
N GLU A 137 -12.14 -34.17 -34.41
CA GLU A 137 -11.39 -35.41 -34.65
C GLU A 137 -12.27 -36.67 -34.62
N GLY A 138 -13.29 -36.68 -33.78
CA GLY A 138 -14.26 -37.78 -33.69
C GLY A 138 -15.26 -37.82 -34.84
N ASN A 139 -15.33 -36.77 -35.67
CA ASN A 139 -16.39 -36.58 -36.64
C ASN A 139 -15.83 -36.47 -38.08
N ASN A 140 -15.91 -37.57 -38.83
CA ASN A 140 -15.38 -37.69 -40.20
C ASN A 140 -16.00 -36.73 -41.24
N ASN A 141 -17.04 -35.96 -40.87
CA ASN A 141 -17.72 -35.02 -41.75
C ASN A 141 -17.28 -33.56 -41.54
N VAL A 142 -16.32 -33.30 -40.64
CA VAL A 142 -15.75 -31.97 -40.45
C VAL A 142 -14.70 -31.73 -41.54
N GLU A 143 -14.83 -30.62 -42.27
CA GLU A 143 -13.89 -30.26 -43.33
C GLU A 143 -12.49 -30.05 -42.77
N ALA A 144 -11.48 -30.62 -43.45
CA ALA A 144 -10.08 -30.53 -43.03
C ALA A 144 -9.61 -29.08 -42.81
N TYR A 145 -10.14 -28.13 -43.60
CA TYR A 145 -9.83 -26.70 -43.46
C TYR A 145 -10.35 -26.10 -42.15
N PHE A 146 -11.50 -26.55 -41.65
CA PHE A 146 -12.02 -26.12 -40.35
C PHE A 146 -11.15 -26.62 -39.20
N LYS A 147 -10.71 -27.89 -39.30
CA LYS A 147 -9.78 -28.46 -38.34
C LYS A 147 -8.44 -27.73 -38.33
N GLU A 148 -7.86 -27.48 -39.49
CA GLU A 148 -6.62 -26.70 -39.64
C GLU A 148 -6.77 -25.28 -39.07
N GLY A 149 -7.93 -24.65 -39.28
CA GLY A 149 -8.27 -23.35 -38.70
C GLY A 149 -8.27 -23.38 -37.17
N LEU A 150 -8.94 -24.36 -36.55
CA LEU A 150 -8.96 -24.55 -35.10
C LEU A 150 -7.56 -24.83 -34.53
N GLU A 151 -6.77 -25.68 -35.19
CA GLU A 151 -5.39 -26.00 -34.78
C GLU A 151 -4.53 -24.72 -34.80
N LYS A 152 -4.67 -23.89 -35.85
CA LYS A 152 -3.98 -22.61 -35.97
C LYS A 152 -4.40 -21.61 -34.89
N THR A 153 -5.69 -21.44 -34.65
CA THR A 153 -6.19 -20.53 -33.60
C THR A 153 -5.76 -20.98 -32.20
N THR A 154 -5.80 -22.29 -31.93
CA THR A 154 -5.32 -22.85 -30.66
C THR A 154 -3.82 -22.59 -30.46
N ALA A 155 -3.01 -22.76 -31.51
CA ALA A 155 -1.58 -22.48 -31.46
C ALA A 155 -1.28 -20.98 -31.24
N GLU A 156 -2.02 -20.09 -31.89
CA GLU A 156 -1.91 -18.64 -31.70
C GLU A 156 -2.24 -18.24 -30.26
N LYS A 157 -3.32 -18.78 -29.68
CA LYS A 157 -3.72 -18.51 -28.29
C LYS A 157 -2.72 -19.06 -27.28
N LYS A 158 -2.17 -20.26 -27.50
CA LYS A 158 -1.08 -20.80 -26.67
C LYS A 158 0.17 -19.92 -26.68
N ALA A 159 0.53 -19.37 -27.83
CA ALA A 159 1.65 -18.43 -27.91
C ALA A 159 1.36 -17.11 -27.18
N GLU A 160 0.12 -16.63 -27.22
CA GLU A 160 -0.30 -15.46 -26.44
C GLU A 160 -0.26 -15.73 -24.93
N LEU A 161 -0.68 -16.93 -24.50
CA LEU A 161 -0.60 -17.38 -23.11
C LEU A 161 0.85 -17.43 -22.62
N GLU A 162 1.77 -18.06 -23.37
CA GLU A 162 3.19 -18.13 -23.00
C GLU A 162 3.79 -16.72 -22.84
N LYS A 163 3.40 -15.79 -23.72
CA LYS A 163 3.81 -14.39 -23.61
C LYS A 163 3.22 -13.71 -22.37
N ALA A 164 1.96 -13.94 -22.05
CA ALA A 164 1.31 -13.38 -20.86
C ALA A 164 1.94 -13.90 -19.57
N GLU A 165 2.25 -15.19 -19.48
CA GLU A 165 2.98 -15.79 -18.35
C GLU A 165 4.39 -15.21 -18.20
N ALA A 166 5.10 -14.99 -19.31
CA ALA A 166 6.42 -14.37 -19.30
C ALA A 166 6.36 -12.90 -18.84
N ASP A 167 5.35 -12.16 -19.32
CA ASP A 167 5.09 -10.78 -18.91
C ASP A 167 4.72 -10.71 -17.42
N LEU A 168 3.90 -11.65 -16.90
CA LEU A 168 3.57 -11.77 -15.47
C LEU A 168 4.83 -12.04 -14.65
N LYS A 169 5.63 -13.04 -15.02
CA LYS A 169 6.88 -13.37 -14.32
C LYS A 169 7.82 -12.16 -14.26
N LYS A 170 7.96 -11.45 -15.37
CA LYS A 170 8.77 -10.23 -15.44
C LYS A 170 8.21 -9.13 -14.54
N ALA A 171 6.90 -8.89 -14.56
CA ALA A 171 6.26 -7.86 -13.75
C ALA A 171 6.37 -8.15 -12.25
N VAL A 172 6.31 -9.42 -11.87
CA VAL A 172 6.51 -9.88 -10.49
C VAL A 172 7.93 -9.58 -10.01
N ASP A 173 8.95 -9.86 -10.85
CA ASP A 173 10.36 -9.61 -10.56
C ASP A 173 10.80 -8.14 -10.78
N GLU A 174 9.94 -7.31 -11.37
CA GLU A 174 10.22 -5.90 -11.63
C GLU A 174 10.39 -5.14 -10.30
N PRO A 175 11.51 -4.41 -10.11
CA PRO A 175 11.70 -3.65 -8.89
C PRO A 175 10.62 -2.59 -8.75
N GLU A 176 10.14 -2.39 -7.53
CA GLU A 176 9.21 -1.33 -7.19
C GLU A 176 9.95 0.00 -7.36
N THR A 177 9.83 0.58 -8.55
CA THR A 177 10.30 1.94 -8.78
C THR A 177 9.28 2.86 -8.14
N PRO A 178 9.64 3.66 -7.13
CA PRO A 178 8.72 4.62 -6.56
C PRO A 178 8.22 5.50 -7.70
N ALA A 179 6.91 5.75 -7.74
CA ALA A 179 6.40 6.87 -8.52
C ALA A 179 7.25 8.10 -8.16
N PRO A 180 7.69 8.92 -9.13
CA PRO A 180 8.51 10.09 -8.85
C PRO A 180 7.80 10.91 -7.78
N ALA A 181 8.49 11.16 -6.66
CA ALA A 181 7.93 11.85 -5.52
C ALA A 181 7.23 13.14 -6.01
N PRO A 182 6.00 13.44 -5.53
CA PRO A 182 5.35 14.68 -5.89
C PRO A 182 6.32 15.82 -5.60
N ALA A 183 6.51 16.71 -6.58
CA ALA A 183 7.38 17.86 -6.43
C ALA A 183 7.04 18.56 -5.11
N PRO A 184 8.03 18.90 -4.28
CA PRO A 184 7.77 19.52 -2.98
C PRO A 184 6.82 20.69 -3.20
N ALA A 185 5.73 20.73 -2.43
CA ALA A 185 4.78 21.83 -2.48
C ALA A 185 5.57 23.16 -2.41
N PRO A 186 5.28 24.13 -3.30
CA PRO A 186 6.01 25.39 -3.29
C PRO A 186 5.97 25.96 -1.87
N ALA A 187 7.16 26.30 -1.35
CA ALA A 187 7.29 26.85 0.01
C ALA A 187 6.24 27.96 0.19
N PRO A 188 5.52 28.00 1.33
CA PRO A 188 4.53 29.03 1.58
C PRO A 188 5.18 30.39 1.35
N ALA A 189 4.55 31.22 0.52
CA ALA A 189 5.05 32.55 0.23
C ALA A 189 5.34 33.27 1.56
N PRO A 190 6.48 33.97 1.70
CA PRO A 190 6.81 34.68 2.92
C PRO A 190 5.62 35.53 3.33
N THR A 191 5.14 35.30 4.56
CA THR A 191 4.06 36.08 5.13
C THR A 191 4.48 37.55 5.04
N PRO A 192 3.67 38.44 4.45
CA PRO A 192 4.00 39.85 4.39
C PRO A 192 4.34 40.34 5.81
N GLU A 193 5.52 40.94 5.99
CA GLU A 193 5.87 41.58 7.26
C GLU A 193 4.71 42.49 7.66
N ALA A 194 4.24 42.35 8.90
CA ALA A 194 3.23 43.24 9.44
C ALA A 194 3.70 44.69 9.24
N PRO A 195 2.86 45.59 8.69
CA PRO A 195 3.27 46.97 8.46
C PRO A 195 3.75 47.56 9.78
N ALA A 196 4.91 48.22 9.73
CA ALA A 196 5.52 48.86 10.89
C ALA A 196 4.46 49.68 11.65
N PRO A 197 4.39 49.56 12.99
CA PRO A 197 3.38 50.26 13.78
C PRO A 197 3.46 51.75 13.48
N ALA A 198 2.29 52.34 13.19
CA ALA A 198 2.18 53.76 12.85
C ALA A 198 2.90 54.61 13.92
N PRO A 199 3.68 55.63 13.51
CA PRO A 199 4.40 56.47 14.45
C PRO A 199 3.43 57.07 15.48
N ALA A 200 3.79 56.95 16.76
CA ALA A 200 2.97 57.41 17.86
C ALA A 200 2.55 58.89 17.64
N PRO A 201 1.29 59.25 17.88
CA PRO A 201 0.80 60.60 17.66
C PRO A 201 1.63 61.59 18.48
N LYS A 202 2.09 62.66 17.82
CA LYS A 202 2.88 63.73 18.42
C LYS A 202 2.14 64.27 19.66
N PRO A 203 2.79 64.42 20.82
CA PRO A 203 2.16 64.96 22.02
C PRO A 203 1.48 66.29 21.73
N ALA A 204 0.23 66.43 22.18
CA ALA A 204 -0.53 67.66 22.04
C ALA A 204 0.26 68.84 22.68
N PRO A 205 0.30 70.01 22.04
CA PRO A 205 0.98 71.17 22.61
C PRO A 205 0.39 71.51 23.98
N ALA A 206 1.27 71.74 24.96
CA ALA A 206 0.89 72.02 26.33
C ALA A 206 -0.07 73.22 26.40
N PRO A 207 -1.14 73.15 27.22
CA PRO A 207 -2.11 74.23 27.34
C PRO A 207 -1.42 75.51 27.83
N LYS A 208 -1.78 76.62 27.19
CA LYS A 208 -1.25 77.95 27.52
C LYS A 208 -1.55 78.28 28.99
N PRO A 209 -0.57 78.79 29.76
CA PRO A 209 -0.79 79.13 31.16
C PRO A 209 -1.98 80.08 31.33
N ALA A 210 -2.84 79.79 32.31
CA ALA A 210 -3.97 80.63 32.66
C ALA A 210 -3.50 82.03 33.07
N PRO A 211 -4.22 83.10 32.68
CA PRO A 211 -3.87 84.46 33.08
C PRO A 211 -3.89 84.61 34.61
N ALA A 212 -2.88 85.29 35.14
CA ALA A 212 -2.70 85.49 36.57
C ALA A 212 -3.93 86.19 37.21
N PRO A 213 -4.35 85.77 38.41
CA PRO A 213 -5.49 86.38 39.09
C PRO A 213 -5.22 87.85 39.42
N LYS A 214 -6.24 88.68 39.21
CA LYS A 214 -6.20 90.11 39.52
C LYS A 214 -5.97 90.32 41.03
N PRO A 215 -5.12 91.28 41.45
CA PRO A 215 -4.87 91.55 42.86
C PRO A 215 -6.16 91.85 43.62
N ALA A 216 -6.29 91.28 44.82
CA ALA A 216 -7.43 91.49 45.70
C ALA A 216 -7.53 92.97 46.13
N PRO A 217 -8.76 93.52 46.27
CA PRO A 217 -8.97 94.87 46.78
C PRO A 217 -8.38 95.03 48.18
N ALA A 218 -7.73 96.18 48.43
CA ALA A 218 -7.15 96.50 49.74
C ALA A 218 -8.22 96.52 50.84
N PRO A 219 -7.91 96.01 52.05
CA PRO A 219 -8.85 95.98 53.16
C PRO A 219 -9.24 97.40 53.60
N LYS A 220 -10.54 97.57 53.87
CA LYS A 220 -11.12 98.82 54.38
C LYS A 220 -10.56 99.14 55.77
N PRO A 221 -10.19 100.40 56.08
CA PRO A 221 -9.72 100.80 57.40
C PRO A 221 -10.70 100.42 58.52
N ALA A 222 -10.16 99.94 59.64
CA ALA A 222 -10.94 99.53 60.80
C ALA A 222 -11.69 100.72 61.43
N PRO A 223 -12.90 100.52 61.98
CA PRO A 223 -13.64 101.55 62.71
C PRO A 223 -12.85 102.07 63.92
N ALA A 224 -12.93 103.39 64.16
CA ALA A 224 -12.32 104.02 65.31
C ALA A 224 -12.88 103.47 66.65
N PRO A 225 -12.05 103.33 67.69
CA PRO A 225 -12.49 102.83 69.00
C PRO A 225 -13.55 103.75 69.64
N ALA A 226 -14.54 103.13 70.28
CA ALA A 226 -15.60 103.82 71.00
C ALA A 226 -15.04 104.58 72.24
N PRO A 227 -15.60 105.75 72.57
CA PRO A 227 -15.17 106.53 73.73
C PRO A 227 -15.42 105.78 75.05
N ALA A 228 -14.49 105.95 76.00
CA ALA A 228 -14.53 105.32 77.31
C ALA A 228 -15.73 105.81 78.15
N PRO A 229 -16.36 104.93 78.96
CA PRO A 229 -17.47 105.30 79.84
C PRO A 229 -17.01 106.27 80.94
N ALA A 230 -17.84 107.29 81.20
CA ALA A 230 -17.61 108.30 82.23
C ALA A 230 -17.66 107.71 83.66
N PRO A 231 -16.87 108.24 84.61
CA PRO A 231 -16.84 107.78 85.99
C PRO A 231 -18.16 108.07 86.73
N LYS A 232 -18.56 107.11 87.56
CA LYS A 232 -19.78 107.15 88.39
C LYS A 232 -19.58 108.08 89.59
N PRO A 233 -20.55 108.93 89.96
CA PRO A 233 -20.45 109.83 91.12
C PRO A 233 -20.32 109.08 92.45
N GLU A 234 -19.39 109.52 93.30
CA GLU A 234 -19.25 109.09 94.68
C GLU A 234 -20.32 109.73 95.59
N LYS A 235 -20.68 108.98 96.63
CA LYS A 235 -21.76 109.24 97.60
C LYS A 235 -21.40 110.39 98.55
N PRO A 236 -22.37 111.20 99.00
CA PRO A 236 -22.15 112.21 100.05
C PRO A 236 -21.90 111.57 101.42
N ALA A 237 -20.98 112.15 102.19
CA ALA A 237 -20.81 111.87 103.61
C ALA A 237 -21.69 112.82 104.43
N GLU A 238 -22.64 112.27 105.17
CA GLU A 238 -23.38 112.94 106.24
C GLU A 238 -22.85 112.47 107.61
N LYS A 239 -22.57 113.43 108.51
CA LYS A 239 -23.00 113.52 109.95
C LYS A 239 -22.08 114.44 110.76
N PRO A 240 -22.45 114.88 112.00
CA PRO A 240 -23.76 114.91 112.66
C PRO A 240 -24.13 116.25 113.34
N ALA A 241 -25.42 116.39 113.68
CA ALA A 241 -26.06 117.39 114.57
C ALA A 241 -25.67 117.21 116.07
N PRO A 242 -26.13 118.02 117.06
CA PRO A 242 -27.52 118.48 117.29
C PRO A 242 -27.81 119.96 117.00
#